data_AF-A0A158L0J7-F1
#
_entry.id   AF-A0A158L0J7-F1
#
_cell.length_a   1.000
_cell.length_b   1.000
_cell.length_c   1.000
_cell.angle_alpha   90.00
_cell.angle_beta   90.00
_cell.angle_gamma   90.00
#
_symmetry.space_group_name_H-M   'P 1'
#
loop_
_entity.id
_entity.type
_entity.pdbx_description
1 polymer ?
#
loop_
_entity_poly.entity_id
_entity_poly.type
_entity_poly.pdbx_seq_one_letter_code
_entity_poly.pdbx_strand_id
1 'polypeptide(L)'
;MKTGSGMHTVRERVRELLHLDALKGHARTEAAPAVPDAPQWVIVYRTATGFCCVYRDEAIGFHELVDVQLWAEEMDVQPYFIGQ
;
A
#
# COMPACT_ATOMS: atom_id res chain seq x y z
N MET A 1 -9.02 -28.31 -9.72
CA MET A 1 -9.20 -26.87 -9.40
C MET A 1 -9.86 -26.73 -8.04
N LYS A 2 -9.18 -26.17 -7.01
CA LYS A 2 -9.80 -25.66 -5.76
C LYS A 2 -8.72 -25.00 -4.87
N THR A 3 -8.17 -23.87 -5.29
CA THR A 3 -7.20 -23.07 -4.50
C THR A 3 -7.77 -21.73 -4.01
N GLY A 4 -8.94 -21.30 -4.51
CA GLY A 4 -9.53 -19.99 -4.16
C GLY A 4 -10.12 -19.90 -2.74
N SER A 5 -10.67 -21.00 -2.20
CA SER A 5 -11.39 -20.98 -0.92
C SER A 5 -10.46 -20.92 0.30
N GLY A 6 -9.27 -21.52 0.21
CA GLY A 6 -8.27 -21.48 1.29
C GLY A 6 -7.69 -20.09 1.48
N MET A 7 -7.40 -19.40 0.37
CA MET A 7 -6.76 -18.08 0.39
C MET A 7 -7.68 -16.98 0.95
N HIS A 8 -9.00 -17.07 0.68
CA HIS A 8 -9.97 -16.16 1.27
C HIS A 8 -10.05 -16.33 2.80
N THR A 9 -10.09 -17.58 3.26
CA THR A 9 -10.16 -17.89 4.71
C THR A 9 -8.90 -17.42 5.46
N VAL A 10 -7.73 -17.56 4.85
CA VAL A 10 -6.47 -17.04 5.42
C VAL A 10 -6.48 -15.52 5.45
N ARG A 11 -6.97 -14.85 4.40
CA ARG A 11 -7.06 -13.38 4.34
C ARG A 11 -7.95 -12.83 5.45
N GLU A 12 -9.12 -13.41 5.68
CA GLU A 12 -10.03 -12.93 6.74
C GLU A 12 -9.44 -13.14 8.13
N ARG A 13 -8.80 -14.30 8.38
CA ARG A 13 -8.11 -14.53 9.66
C ARG A 13 -6.97 -13.56 9.90
N VAL A 14 -6.21 -13.21 8.87
CA VAL A 14 -5.15 -12.21 8.97
C VAL A 14 -5.72 -10.82 9.26
N ARG A 15 -6.85 -10.45 8.65
CA ARG A 15 -7.55 -9.18 8.94
C ARG A 15 -8.03 -9.08 10.38
N GLU A 16 -8.63 -10.15 10.90
CA GLU A 16 -9.10 -10.22 12.29
C GLU A 16 -7.94 -10.16 13.29
N LEU A 17 -6.88 -10.96 13.06
CA LEU A 17 -5.72 -11.02 13.96
C LEU A 17 -4.92 -9.72 14.02
N LEU A 18 -4.85 -8.99 12.90
CA LEU A 18 -4.09 -7.74 12.81
C LEU A 18 -4.94 -6.49 13.08
N HIS A 19 -6.22 -6.64 13.44
CA HIS A 19 -7.16 -5.53 13.62
C HIS A 19 -7.07 -4.49 12.49
N LEU A 20 -6.88 -4.94 11.24
CA LEU A 20 -6.63 -4.03 10.11
C LEU A 20 -7.80 -3.07 9.88
N ASP A 21 -9.02 -3.48 10.24
CA ASP A 21 -10.20 -2.60 10.20
C ASP A 21 -10.20 -1.53 11.30
N ALA A 22 -9.58 -1.80 12.46
CA ALA A 22 -9.33 -0.78 13.47
C ALA A 22 -8.22 0.18 13.01
N LEU A 23 -7.19 -0.31 12.31
CA LEU A 23 -6.14 0.52 11.72
C LEU A 23 -6.66 1.45 10.62
N LYS A 24 -7.64 1.05 9.81
CA LYS A 24 -8.30 1.96 8.85
C LYS A 24 -8.92 3.19 9.53
N GLY A 25 -9.48 3.01 10.74
CA GLY A 25 -10.05 4.11 11.52
C GLY A 25 -9.00 5.02 12.18
N HIS A 26 -7.81 4.50 12.48
CA HIS A 26 -6.74 5.23 13.17
C HIS A 26 -5.62 5.74 12.25
N ALA A 27 -5.55 5.28 10.99
CA ALA A 27 -4.64 5.81 9.97
C ALA A 27 -4.95 7.28 9.61
N ARG A 28 -6.12 7.79 10.04
CA ARG A 28 -6.41 9.22 10.13
C ARG A 28 -5.69 9.88 11.33
N THR A 29 -4.47 9.46 11.62
CA THR A 29 -3.60 10.15 12.56
C THR A 29 -3.16 11.43 11.85
N GLU A 30 -3.61 12.54 12.43
CA GLU A 30 -3.29 13.93 12.12
C GLU A 30 -2.05 14.08 11.23
N ALA A 31 -2.26 14.38 9.95
CA ALA A 31 -1.20 14.84 9.09
C ALA A 31 -0.55 16.05 9.79
N ALA A 32 0.71 15.88 10.21
CA ALA A 32 1.54 17.00 10.64
C ALA A 32 1.43 18.11 9.58
N PRO A 33 1.39 19.39 9.96
CA PRO A 33 1.20 20.49 9.02
C PRO A 33 2.19 20.32 7.87
N ALA A 34 1.64 20.11 6.67
CA ALA A 34 2.41 19.84 5.47
C ALA A 34 3.46 20.95 5.31
N VAL A 35 4.73 20.56 5.31
CA VAL A 35 5.79 21.46 4.84
C VAL A 35 5.49 21.70 3.36
N PRO A 36 5.21 22.94 2.92
CA PRO A 36 4.57 23.20 1.63
C PRO A 36 5.34 22.71 0.39
N ASP A 37 6.63 22.41 0.53
CA ASP A 37 7.54 22.16 -0.59
C ASP A 37 8.18 20.76 -0.61
N ALA A 38 7.75 19.83 0.24
CA ALA A 38 8.24 18.45 0.18
C ALA A 38 7.27 17.58 -0.65
N PRO A 39 7.73 16.90 -1.71
CA PRO A 39 6.88 15.97 -2.46
C PRO A 39 6.31 14.91 -1.51
N GLN A 40 5.03 14.60 -1.68
CA GLN A 40 4.38 13.58 -0.86
C GLN A 40 5.09 12.24 -1.11
N TRP A 41 5.34 11.46 -0.06
CA TRP A 41 6.01 10.16 -0.19
C TRP A 41 5.01 9.02 -0.04
N VAL A 42 5.28 7.90 -0.70
CA VAL A 42 4.50 6.67 -0.58
C VAL A 42 5.41 5.49 -0.24
N ILE A 43 4.93 4.60 0.62
CA ILE A 43 5.63 3.35 0.91
C ILE A 43 5.26 2.32 -0.16
N VAL A 44 6.27 1.82 -0.86
CA VAL A 44 6.14 0.73 -1.83
C VAL A 44 6.76 -0.52 -1.22
N TYR A 45 6.03 -1.64 -1.28
CA TYR A 45 6.52 -2.93 -0.82
C TYR A 45 6.31 -4.01 -1.88
N ARG A 46 7.20 -5.01 -1.89
CA ARG A 46 7.10 -6.15 -2.79
C ARG A 46 6.01 -7.12 -2.34
N THR A 47 5.27 -7.65 -3.29
CA THR A 47 4.28 -8.71 -3.09
C THR A 47 4.71 -9.99 -3.82
N ALA A 48 3.95 -11.07 -3.67
CA ALA A 48 4.22 -12.32 -4.41
C ALA A 48 4.11 -12.17 -5.94
N THR A 49 3.43 -11.13 -6.43
CA THR A 49 3.08 -10.96 -7.85
C THR A 49 3.52 -9.61 -8.44
N GLY A 50 4.31 -8.82 -7.71
CA GLY A 50 4.74 -7.48 -8.13
C GLY A 50 4.97 -6.55 -6.93
N PHE A 51 4.40 -5.35 -6.97
CA PHE A 51 4.54 -4.31 -5.95
C PHE A 51 3.18 -3.75 -5.54
N CYS A 52 3.11 -3.11 -4.39
CA CYS A 52 1.91 -2.43 -3.91
C CYS A 52 2.27 -1.20 -3.08
N CYS A 53 1.43 -0.18 -3.10
CA CYS A 53 1.46 0.95 -2.18
C CYS A 53 0.03 1.31 -1.74
N VAL A 54 -0.07 2.15 -0.70
CA VAL A 54 -1.34 2.80 -0.32
C VAL A 54 -1.21 4.28 -0.62
N TYR A 55 -2.12 4.82 -1.42
CA TYR A 55 -2.18 6.23 -1.76
C TYR A 55 -3.63 6.71 -1.64
N ARG A 56 -3.87 7.78 -0.90
CA ARG A 56 -5.22 8.33 -0.62
C ARG A 56 -6.24 7.26 -0.20
N ASP A 57 -5.85 6.43 0.77
CA ASP A 57 -6.65 5.33 1.32
C ASP A 57 -6.98 4.20 0.33
N GLU A 58 -6.38 4.19 -0.86
CA GLU A 58 -6.54 3.16 -1.87
C GLU A 58 -5.26 2.33 -2.05
N ALA A 59 -5.42 1.01 -2.16
CA ALA A 59 -4.32 0.12 -2.47
C ALA A 59 -4.11 0.07 -3.98
N ILE A 60 -2.91 0.44 -4.42
CA ILE A 60 -2.53 0.47 -5.84
C ILE A 60 -1.50 -0.63 -6.07
N GLY A 61 -1.82 -1.54 -6.99
CA GLY A 61 -0.98 -2.68 -7.35
C GLY A 61 -0.25 -2.47 -8.66
N PHE A 62 0.99 -2.96 -8.73
CA PHE A 62 1.87 -2.84 -9.89
C PHE A 62 2.47 -4.20 -10.21
N HIS A 63 2.65 -4.51 -11.50
CA HIS A 63 3.27 -5.78 -11.88
C HIS A 63 4.80 -5.65 -11.89
N GLU A 64 5.29 -4.55 -12.45
CA GLU A 64 6.71 -4.28 -12.61
C GLU A 64 7.13 -3.04 -11.83
N LEU A 65 8.43 -2.93 -11.56
CA LEU A 65 8.99 -1.75 -10.89
C LEU A 65 8.87 -0.49 -11.75
N VAL A 66 8.91 -0.64 -13.08
CA VAL A 66 8.74 0.48 -14.02
C VAL A 66 7.36 1.12 -13.90
N ASP A 67 6.32 0.31 -13.65
CA ASP A 67 4.95 0.79 -13.45
C ASP A 67 4.87 1.68 -12.20
N VAL A 68 5.61 1.32 -11.13
CA VAL A 68 5.69 2.13 -9.91
C VAL A 68 6.32 3.49 -10.19
N GLN A 69 7.40 3.52 -10.96
CA GLN A 69 8.14 4.75 -11.26
C GLN A 69 7.33 5.71 -12.13
N LEU A 70 6.69 5.18 -13.18
CA LEU A 70 5.84 5.97 -14.06
C LEU A 70 4.66 6.56 -13.29
N TRP A 71 3.96 5.74 -12.52
CA TRP A 71 2.85 6.20 -11.70
C TRP A 71 3.27 7.24 -10.66
N ALA A 72 4.45 7.07 -10.04
CA ALA A 72 4.95 8.03 -9.06
C ALA A 72 5.24 9.40 -9.67
N GLU A 73 5.76 9.44 -10.89
CA GLU A 73 5.96 10.69 -11.65
C GLU A 73 4.62 11.35 -11.99
N GLU A 74 3.65 10.57 -12.48
CA GLU A 74 2.31 11.08 -12.82
C GLU A 74 1.57 11.67 -11.61
N MET A 75 1.79 11.09 -10.43
CA MET A 75 1.12 11.49 -9.18
C MET A 75 1.90 12.51 -8.34
N ASP A 76 3.09 12.91 -8.80
CA ASP A 76 4.03 13.79 -8.09
C ASP A 76 4.33 13.31 -6.66
N VAL A 77 4.68 12.02 -6.55
CA VAL A 77 5.03 11.39 -5.27
C VAL A 77 6.40 10.72 -5.30
N GLN A 78 7.10 10.72 -4.16
CA GLN A 78 8.37 10.02 -4.00
C GLN A 78 8.17 8.60 -3.46
N PRO A 79 8.51 7.54 -4.22
CA PRO A 79 8.42 6.18 -3.71
C PRO A 79 9.55 5.88 -2.72
N TYR A 80 9.20 5.25 -1.61
CA TYR A 80 10.11 4.70 -0.61
C TYR A 80 9.93 3.17 -0.50
N PHE A 81 10.96 2.41 -0.85
CA PHE A 81 10.89 0.95 -0.91
C PHE A 81 11.27 0.31 0.43
N ILE A 82 10.39 -0.51 0.99
CA ILE A 82 10.67 -1.30 2.19
C ILE A 82 10.97 -2.76 1.81
N GLY A 83 12.01 -3.32 2.43
CA GLY A 83 12.32 -4.75 2.35
C GLY A 83 13.08 -5.19 1.10
N GLN A 84 14.11 -4.41 0.72
CA GLN A 84 15.10 -4.79 -0.29
C GLN A 84 15.79 -6.12 0.06
#